data_AF-A0A7W9NLJ9-F1
#
_entry.id   AF-A0A7W9NLJ9-F1
#
_cell.length_a   1.000
_cell.length_b   1.000
_cell.length_c   1.000
_cell.angle_alpha   90.00
_cell.angle_beta   90.00
_cell.angle_gamma   90.00
#
_symmetry.space_group_name_H-M   'P 1'
#
loop_
_entity.id
_entity.type
_entity.pdbx_description
1 polymer ?
#
loop_
_entity_poly.entity_id
_entity_poly.type
_entity_poly.pdbx_seq_one_letter_code
_entity_poly.pdbx_strand_id
1 'polypeptide(L)'
;MASVEYRLAPEHPFPAPLEDCYAGLRWLAEDPGVDRTRIAIGGASAGGGLAAALALLVRERGEVTPVFQLLIYPMLDDRTADRTDVDPRTLRLWSQHSNRFGWRSYLGAAVKDVRYLAAAGRCEDLAGLPPAWIGVGTRDLFLDEDVAYAARLTDAGVPCTLEVVPGAYHGFDATERSAAVSRDFRRAQLSALDTALNGAA
;
A
#
# COMPACT_ATOMS: atom_id res chain seq x y z
N MET A 1 -17.10 2.57 5.33
CA MET A 1 -15.90 1.82 4.90
C MET A 1 -16.37 0.66 4.04
N ALA A 2 -15.76 0.46 2.88
CA ALA A 2 -15.93 -0.76 2.08
C ALA A 2 -14.62 -1.57 2.13
N SER A 3 -14.72 -2.87 2.37
CA SER A 3 -13.60 -3.80 2.29
C SER A 3 -13.81 -4.66 1.05
N VAL A 4 -12.88 -4.60 0.09
CA VAL A 4 -13.00 -5.33 -1.16
C VAL A 4 -12.46 -6.75 -0.98
N GLU A 5 -13.32 -7.74 -1.16
CA GLU A 5 -12.92 -9.15 -1.25
C GLU A 5 -12.43 -9.44 -2.68
N TYR A 6 -11.22 -8.96 -2.98
CA TYR A 6 -10.59 -9.14 -4.29
C TYR A 6 -10.15 -10.59 -4.49
N ARG A 7 -10.17 -11.05 -5.73
CA ARG A 7 -9.68 -12.38 -6.10
C ARG A 7 -8.19 -12.52 -5.77
N LEU A 8 -7.80 -13.69 -5.26
CA LEU A 8 -6.44 -13.93 -4.80
C LEU A 8 -5.60 -14.66 -5.84
N ALA A 9 -4.31 -14.36 -5.83
CA ALA A 9 -3.30 -15.14 -6.51
C ALA A 9 -2.91 -16.38 -5.69
N PRO A 10 -2.47 -17.48 -6.32
CA PRO A 10 -2.10 -17.63 -7.74
C PRO A 10 -3.26 -17.94 -8.69
N GLU A 11 -4.48 -18.21 -8.20
CA GLU A 11 -5.64 -18.55 -9.04
C GLU A 11 -6.04 -17.37 -9.95
N HIS A 12 -5.87 -16.15 -9.43
CA HIS A 12 -6.15 -14.91 -10.13
C HIS A 12 -4.95 -13.95 -10.00
N PRO A 13 -3.90 -14.12 -10.82
CA PRO A 13 -2.73 -13.23 -10.78
C PRO A 13 -3.08 -11.83 -11.31
N PHE A 14 -2.11 -10.91 -11.22
CA PHE A 14 -2.17 -9.59 -11.83
C PHE A 14 -2.66 -9.67 -13.31
N PRO A 15 -3.63 -8.82 -13.72
CA PRO A 15 -4.17 -7.66 -12.99
C PRO A 15 -5.45 -7.92 -12.19
N ALA A 16 -5.91 -9.17 -12.02
CA ALA A 16 -7.23 -9.44 -11.46
C ALA A 16 -7.48 -8.82 -10.06
N PRO A 17 -6.57 -8.91 -9.08
CA PRO A 17 -6.79 -8.30 -7.77
C PRO A 17 -6.93 -6.77 -7.84
N LEU A 18 -6.13 -6.11 -8.70
CA LEU A 18 -6.16 -4.66 -8.89
C LEU A 18 -7.46 -4.21 -9.56
N GLU A 19 -7.92 -4.93 -10.59
CA GLU A 19 -9.18 -4.61 -11.26
C GLU A 19 -10.39 -4.79 -10.33
N ASP A 20 -10.35 -5.76 -9.41
CA ASP A 20 -11.39 -5.93 -8.39
C ASP A 20 -11.41 -4.76 -7.41
N CYS A 21 -10.24 -4.29 -6.95
CA CYS A 21 -10.14 -3.08 -6.14
C CYS A 21 -10.68 -1.83 -6.87
N TYR A 22 -10.40 -1.71 -8.16
CA TYR A 22 -10.93 -0.62 -8.99
C TYR A 22 -12.45 -0.72 -9.15
N ALA A 23 -13.00 -1.91 -9.41
CA ALA A 23 -14.44 -2.13 -9.48
C ALA A 23 -15.13 -1.77 -8.14
N GLY A 24 -14.53 -2.17 -7.01
CA GLY A 24 -15.03 -1.81 -5.68
C GLY A 24 -15.01 -0.31 -5.42
N LEU A 25 -13.95 0.40 -5.83
CA LEU A 25 -13.86 1.85 -5.73
C LEU A 25 -14.93 2.55 -6.58
N ARG A 26 -15.14 2.11 -7.82
CA ARG A 26 -16.19 2.64 -8.70
C ARG A 26 -17.57 2.45 -8.10
N TRP A 27 -17.87 1.23 -7.65
CA TRP A 27 -19.13 0.91 -7.00
C TRP A 27 -19.38 1.83 -5.80
N LEU A 28 -18.37 2.03 -4.94
CA LEU A 28 -18.47 2.92 -3.79
C LEU A 28 -18.71 4.38 -4.21
N ALA A 29 -18.06 4.83 -5.27
CA ALA A 29 -18.23 6.19 -5.77
C ALA A 29 -19.61 6.41 -6.42
N GLU A 30 -20.25 5.38 -6.93
CA GLU A 30 -21.60 5.44 -7.53
C GLU A 30 -22.73 5.33 -6.47
N ASP A 31 -22.40 4.98 -5.22
CA ASP A 31 -23.37 4.91 -4.13
C ASP A 31 -23.87 6.32 -3.72
N PRO A 32 -25.20 6.57 -3.72
CA PRO A 32 -25.76 7.89 -3.39
C PRO A 32 -25.57 8.31 -1.93
N GLY A 33 -25.22 7.38 -1.04
CA GLY A 33 -24.88 7.64 0.36
C GLY A 33 -23.42 8.04 0.58
N VAL A 34 -22.60 8.06 -0.47
CA VAL A 34 -21.17 8.37 -0.40
C VAL A 34 -20.88 9.73 -1.02
N ASP A 35 -20.16 10.56 -0.27
CA ASP A 35 -19.58 11.79 -0.80
C ASP A 35 -18.34 11.45 -1.65
N ARG A 36 -18.48 11.54 -2.97
CA ARG A 36 -17.41 11.24 -3.94
C ARG A 36 -16.16 12.11 -3.75
N THR A 37 -16.29 13.28 -3.11
CA THR A 37 -15.16 14.18 -2.85
C THR A 37 -14.39 13.81 -1.58
N ARG A 38 -14.81 12.76 -0.86
CA ARG A 38 -14.22 12.31 0.41
C ARG A 38 -13.98 10.79 0.40
N ILE A 39 -13.45 10.27 -0.70
CA ILE A 39 -13.09 8.85 -0.82
C ILE A 39 -11.59 8.70 -0.63
N ALA A 40 -11.16 7.92 0.35
CA ALA A 40 -9.78 7.50 0.52
C ALA A 40 -9.63 6.01 0.16
N ILE A 41 -8.43 5.63 -0.28
CA ILE A 41 -8.04 4.24 -0.49
C ILE A 41 -6.95 3.85 0.50
N GLY A 42 -6.82 2.56 0.79
CA GLY A 42 -5.78 2.13 1.72
C GLY A 42 -5.76 0.63 1.92
N GLY A 43 -4.68 0.15 2.51
CA GLY A 43 -4.46 -1.27 2.74
C GLY A 43 -3.15 -1.54 3.46
N ALA A 44 -2.98 -2.79 3.87
CA ALA A 44 -1.80 -3.27 4.57
C ALA A 44 -1.04 -4.31 3.74
N SER A 45 0.30 -4.29 3.78
CA SER A 45 1.14 -5.28 3.09
C SER A 45 0.83 -5.35 1.59
N ALA A 46 0.49 -6.54 1.05
CA ALA A 46 0.01 -6.69 -0.33
C ALA A 46 -1.20 -5.80 -0.66
N GLY A 47 -2.12 -5.59 0.29
CA GLY A 47 -3.23 -4.65 0.13
C GLY A 47 -2.79 -3.18 0.09
N GLY A 48 -1.70 -2.83 0.76
CA GLY A 48 -1.07 -1.52 0.65
C GLY A 48 -0.43 -1.32 -0.74
N GLY A 49 0.21 -2.38 -1.26
CA GLY A 49 0.70 -2.42 -2.64
C GLY A 49 -0.43 -2.23 -3.66
N LEU A 50 -1.56 -2.92 -3.48
CA LEU A 50 -2.76 -2.76 -4.31
C LEU A 50 -3.37 -1.36 -4.20
N ALA A 51 -3.37 -0.74 -3.01
CA ALA A 51 -3.84 0.63 -2.85
C ALA A 51 -2.95 1.64 -3.59
N ALA A 52 -1.63 1.49 -3.53
CA ALA A 52 -0.69 2.32 -4.29
C ALA A 52 -0.86 2.13 -5.82
N ALA A 53 -1.00 0.87 -6.27
CA ALA A 53 -1.28 0.54 -7.66
C ALA A 53 -2.64 1.09 -8.13
N LEU A 54 -3.65 1.07 -7.26
CA LEU A 54 -4.97 1.63 -7.54
C LEU A 54 -4.90 3.15 -7.72
N ALA A 55 -4.10 3.86 -6.92
CA ALA A 55 -3.87 5.29 -7.09
C ALA A 55 -3.31 5.62 -8.48
N LEU A 56 -2.37 4.80 -8.97
CA LEU A 56 -1.82 4.92 -10.33
C LEU A 56 -2.87 4.63 -11.40
N LEU A 57 -3.64 3.54 -11.24
CA LEU A 57 -4.66 3.12 -12.19
C LEU A 57 -5.78 4.17 -12.34
N VAL A 58 -6.23 4.76 -11.24
CA VAL A 58 -7.31 5.76 -11.27
C VAL A 58 -6.83 7.08 -11.85
N ARG A 59 -5.54 7.44 -11.67
CA ARG A 59 -4.93 8.59 -12.36
C ARG A 59 -4.97 8.40 -13.88
N GLU A 60 -4.71 7.20 -14.39
CA GLU A 60 -4.77 6.91 -15.83
C GLU A 60 -6.19 6.93 -16.38
N ARG A 61 -7.17 6.43 -15.60
CA ARG A 61 -8.56 6.31 -16.06
C ARG A 61 -9.37 7.62 -15.87
N GLY A 62 -9.03 8.43 -14.88
CA GLY A 62 -9.66 9.73 -14.62
C GLY A 62 -11.11 9.70 -14.11
N GLU A 63 -11.61 8.53 -13.67
CA GLU A 63 -13.04 8.35 -13.34
C GLU A 63 -13.39 8.61 -11.87
N VAL A 64 -12.47 8.29 -10.96
CA VAL A 64 -12.60 8.50 -9.52
C VAL A 64 -11.25 8.99 -9.00
N THR A 65 -11.22 10.08 -8.25
CA THR A 65 -9.99 10.62 -7.67
C THR A 65 -10.07 10.47 -6.16
N PRO A 66 -9.37 9.49 -5.56
CA PRO A 66 -9.25 9.40 -4.12
C PRO A 66 -8.58 10.68 -3.58
N VAL A 67 -8.99 11.11 -2.39
CA VAL A 67 -8.35 12.26 -1.70
C VAL A 67 -7.11 11.86 -0.92
N PHE A 68 -6.90 10.55 -0.72
CA PHE A 68 -5.86 10.05 0.16
C PHE A 68 -5.53 8.58 -0.10
N GLN A 69 -4.27 8.20 0.15
CA GLN A 69 -3.82 6.82 0.23
C GLN A 69 -3.21 6.50 1.61
N LEU A 70 -3.85 5.58 2.35
CA LEU A 70 -3.36 5.08 3.64
C LEU A 70 -2.62 3.75 3.42
N LEU A 71 -1.29 3.81 3.38
CA LEU A 71 -0.43 2.67 3.06
C LEU A 71 0.27 2.13 4.31
N ILE A 72 -0.09 0.93 4.73
CA ILE A 72 0.43 0.31 5.95
C ILE A 72 1.43 -0.77 5.53
N TYR A 73 2.73 -0.54 5.79
CA TYR A 73 3.89 -1.35 5.37
C TYR A 73 3.68 -1.98 3.97
N PRO A 74 3.40 -1.15 2.94
CA PRO A 74 2.94 -1.63 1.65
C PRO A 74 4.02 -2.46 0.92
N MET A 75 3.59 -3.52 0.24
CA MET A 75 4.45 -4.30 -0.64
C MET A 75 4.54 -3.59 -2.00
N LEU A 76 5.62 -2.86 -2.26
CA LEU A 76 5.70 -1.89 -3.37
C LEU A 76 6.62 -2.31 -4.52
N ASP A 77 7.66 -3.09 -4.25
CA ASP A 77 8.69 -3.39 -5.24
C ASP A 77 9.01 -4.89 -5.31
N ASP A 78 8.80 -5.50 -6.48
CA ASP A 78 9.11 -6.91 -6.72
C ASP A 78 10.60 -7.22 -6.61
N ARG A 79 11.46 -6.23 -6.85
CA ARG A 79 12.91 -6.39 -6.74
C ARG A 79 13.36 -6.69 -5.30
N THR A 80 12.55 -6.33 -4.30
CA THR A 80 12.80 -6.68 -2.89
C THR A 80 12.81 -8.21 -2.68
N ALA A 81 12.12 -8.97 -3.53
CA ALA A 81 12.11 -10.44 -3.48
C ALA A 81 13.50 -11.07 -3.70
N ASP A 82 14.37 -10.38 -4.44
CA ASP A 82 15.69 -10.86 -4.85
C ASP A 82 16.84 -10.29 -4.01
N ARG A 83 16.54 -9.46 -2.99
CA ARG A 83 17.55 -8.95 -2.07
C ARG A 83 18.26 -10.05 -1.29
N THR A 84 19.58 -9.93 -1.19
CA THR A 84 20.46 -10.88 -0.48
C THR A 84 21.17 -10.29 0.72
N ASP A 85 21.04 -8.98 0.93
CA ASP A 85 21.70 -8.19 1.98
C ASP A 85 20.88 -8.09 3.27
N VAL A 86 19.65 -8.61 3.27
CA VAL A 86 18.76 -8.64 4.44
C VAL A 86 19.09 -9.83 5.34
N ASP A 87 19.46 -9.58 6.61
CA ASP A 87 19.64 -10.64 7.61
C ASP A 87 18.28 -11.25 8.02
N PRO A 88 17.99 -12.53 7.67
CA PRO A 88 16.69 -13.14 7.94
C PRO A 88 16.33 -13.21 9.42
N ARG A 89 17.33 -13.17 10.32
CA ARG A 89 17.10 -13.22 11.78
C ARG A 89 16.44 -11.96 12.31
N THR A 90 16.50 -10.87 11.56
CA THR A 90 15.88 -9.59 11.92
C THR A 90 14.40 -9.53 11.54
N LEU A 91 13.93 -10.41 10.65
CA LEU A 91 12.56 -10.44 10.15
C LEU A 91 11.64 -11.31 11.02
N ARG A 92 10.35 -10.97 11.05
CA ARG A 92 9.27 -11.73 11.69
C ARG A 92 8.01 -11.64 10.82
N LEU A 93 7.22 -12.71 10.80
CA LEU A 93 6.00 -12.92 10.00
C LEU A 93 6.19 -12.89 8.47
N TRP A 94 6.91 -11.91 7.94
CA TRP A 94 7.22 -11.80 6.52
C TRP A 94 8.71 -11.97 6.28
N SER A 95 9.06 -12.96 5.46
CA SER A 95 10.45 -13.33 5.16
C SER A 95 10.76 -13.13 3.69
N GLN A 96 12.04 -13.12 3.32
CA GLN A 96 12.45 -13.15 1.90
C GLN A 96 11.86 -14.34 1.12
N HIS A 97 11.66 -15.48 1.77
CA HIS A 97 11.02 -16.63 1.13
C HIS A 97 9.53 -16.36 0.86
N SER A 98 8.82 -15.83 1.86
CA SER A 98 7.42 -15.42 1.73
C SER A 98 7.26 -14.36 0.65
N ASN A 99 8.18 -13.39 0.59
CA ASN A 99 8.16 -12.30 -0.38
C ASN A 99 8.33 -12.81 -1.82
N ARG A 100 9.30 -13.71 -2.05
CA ARG A 100 9.45 -14.38 -3.36
C ARG A 100 8.21 -15.16 -3.77
N PHE A 101 7.60 -15.89 -2.83
CA PHE A 101 6.37 -16.61 -3.12
C PHE A 101 5.23 -15.64 -3.46
N GLY A 102 5.03 -14.60 -2.66
CA GLY A 102 4.00 -13.58 -2.86
C GLY A 102 4.11 -12.90 -4.22
N TRP A 103 5.30 -12.38 -4.56
CA TRP A 103 5.53 -11.74 -5.86
C TRP A 103 5.37 -12.70 -7.04
N ARG A 104 5.86 -13.95 -6.93
CA ARG A 104 5.70 -14.95 -8.01
C ARG A 104 4.24 -15.33 -8.23
N SER A 105 3.49 -15.53 -7.14
CA SER A 105 2.06 -15.85 -7.20
C SER A 105 1.30 -14.69 -7.82
N TYR A 106 1.52 -13.47 -7.32
CA TYR A 106 0.83 -12.28 -7.80
C TYR A 106 1.16 -11.93 -9.25
N LEU A 107 2.44 -11.96 -9.65
CA LEU A 107 2.84 -11.60 -11.01
C LEU A 107 2.50 -12.70 -12.02
N GLY A 108 2.57 -13.98 -11.63
CA GLY A 108 2.35 -15.10 -12.54
C GLY A 108 3.22 -14.98 -13.80
N ALA A 109 2.59 -14.99 -14.97
CA ALA A 109 3.28 -14.81 -16.25
C ALA A 109 3.94 -13.42 -16.42
N ALA A 110 3.46 -12.39 -15.71
CA ALA A 110 3.98 -11.02 -15.78
C ALA A 110 5.35 -10.84 -15.13
N VAL A 111 5.90 -11.85 -14.45
CA VAL A 111 7.23 -11.79 -13.83
C VAL A 111 8.36 -11.47 -14.83
N LYS A 112 8.15 -11.71 -16.12
CA LYS A 112 9.13 -11.40 -17.19
C LYS A 112 9.10 -9.93 -17.64
N ASP A 113 8.00 -9.22 -17.37
CA ASP A 113 7.77 -7.84 -17.77
C ASP A 113 6.85 -7.16 -16.75
N VAL A 114 7.44 -6.78 -15.61
CA VAL A 114 6.70 -6.25 -14.47
C VAL A 114 6.34 -4.79 -14.72
N ARG A 115 5.05 -4.56 -14.98
CA ARG A 115 4.47 -3.22 -15.16
C ARG A 115 4.39 -2.48 -13.82
N TYR A 116 4.46 -1.15 -13.84
CA TYR A 116 4.32 -0.35 -12.62
C TYR A 116 2.93 -0.44 -11.97
N LEU A 117 1.89 -0.80 -12.73
CA LEU A 117 0.58 -1.12 -12.17
C LEU A 117 0.59 -2.43 -11.36
N ALA A 118 1.58 -3.30 -11.54
CA ALA A 118 1.78 -4.48 -10.70
C ALA A 118 2.66 -4.16 -9.49
N ALA A 119 3.72 -3.38 -9.68
CA ALA A 119 4.64 -2.97 -8.61
C ALA A 119 4.80 -1.45 -8.63
N ALA A 120 4.09 -0.73 -7.76
CA ALA A 120 4.04 0.73 -7.76
C ALA A 120 5.43 1.37 -7.57
N GLY A 121 6.36 0.68 -6.89
CA GLY A 121 7.76 1.07 -6.76
C GLY A 121 8.50 1.23 -8.09
N ARG A 122 7.98 0.69 -9.19
CA ARG A 122 8.52 0.87 -10.55
C ARG A 122 8.01 2.09 -11.30
N CYS A 123 6.95 2.76 -10.84
CA CYS A 123 6.39 3.90 -11.57
C CYS A 123 7.33 5.10 -11.48
N GLU A 124 7.88 5.59 -12.59
CA GLU A 124 8.86 6.69 -12.58
C GLU A 124 8.25 8.05 -12.22
N ASP A 125 7.03 8.32 -12.69
CA ASP A 125 6.30 9.57 -12.43
C ASP A 125 5.16 9.37 -11.43
N LEU A 126 5.34 9.92 -10.24
CA LEU A 126 4.36 9.89 -9.15
C LEU A 126 3.58 11.20 -9.02
N ALA A 127 3.78 12.18 -9.91
CA ALA A 127 3.08 13.45 -9.85
C ALA A 127 1.57 13.26 -10.02
N GLY A 128 0.80 14.10 -9.32
CA GLY A 128 -0.66 14.07 -9.36
C GLY A 128 -1.31 12.88 -8.65
N LEU A 129 -0.55 12.04 -7.95
CA LEU A 129 -1.11 11.05 -7.02
C LEU A 129 -1.72 11.72 -5.78
N PRO A 130 -2.70 11.08 -5.12
CA PRO A 130 -3.26 11.61 -3.88
C PRO A 130 -2.22 11.65 -2.76
N PRO A 131 -2.34 12.59 -1.80
CA PRO A 131 -1.53 12.61 -0.59
C PRO A 131 -1.51 11.24 0.11
N ALA A 132 -0.38 10.91 0.73
CA ALA A 132 -0.13 9.61 1.30
C ALA A 132 0.24 9.67 2.79
N TRP A 133 -0.16 8.64 3.53
CA TRP A 133 0.53 8.26 4.76
C TRP A 133 1.10 6.85 4.56
N ILE A 134 2.37 6.68 4.90
CA ILE A 134 3.11 5.43 4.80
C ILE A 134 3.66 5.09 6.18
N GLY A 135 3.31 3.92 6.71
CA GLY A 135 3.79 3.49 8.02
C GLY A 135 4.52 2.16 7.94
N VAL A 136 5.76 2.07 8.44
CA VAL A 136 6.58 0.86 8.32
C VAL A 136 7.47 0.64 9.54
N GLY A 137 7.76 -0.62 9.86
CA GLY A 137 8.65 -0.98 10.96
C GLY A 137 10.12 -1.04 10.54
N THR A 138 11.04 -0.69 11.44
CA THR A 138 12.50 -0.83 11.16
C THR A 138 13.00 -2.28 11.06
N ARG A 139 12.17 -3.25 11.44
CA ARG A 139 12.43 -4.70 11.29
C ARG A 139 11.51 -5.34 10.24
N ASP A 140 10.94 -4.51 9.38
CA ASP A 140 10.18 -4.93 8.22
C ASP A 140 11.10 -5.08 7.01
N LEU A 141 10.81 -6.06 6.17
CA LEU A 141 11.48 -6.24 4.89
C LEU A 141 11.23 -5.07 3.94
N PHE A 142 10.04 -4.45 4.02
CA PHE A 142 9.62 -3.39 3.12
C PHE A 142 10.14 -1.99 3.51
N LEU A 143 10.91 -1.87 4.60
CA LEU A 143 11.42 -0.58 5.08
C LEU A 143 12.07 0.26 3.97
N ASP A 144 13.01 -0.32 3.23
CA ASP A 144 13.79 0.44 2.25
C ASP A 144 12.93 0.84 1.04
N GLU A 145 11.99 -0.01 0.59
CA GLU A 145 11.09 0.33 -0.52
C GLU A 145 10.04 1.37 -0.11
N ASP A 146 9.53 1.31 1.13
CA ASP A 146 8.57 2.27 1.67
C ASP A 146 9.19 3.65 1.85
N VAL A 147 10.41 3.70 2.41
CA VAL A 147 11.18 4.95 2.55
C VAL A 147 11.49 5.53 1.17
N ALA A 148 11.92 4.71 0.22
CA ALA A 148 12.22 5.17 -1.14
C ALA A 148 10.97 5.70 -1.85
N TYR A 149 9.82 5.03 -1.71
CA TYR A 149 8.57 5.49 -2.32
C TYR A 149 8.06 6.78 -1.69
N ALA A 150 8.14 6.93 -0.37
CA ALA A 150 7.79 8.17 0.34
C ALA A 150 8.65 9.37 -0.11
N ALA A 151 9.96 9.15 -0.27
CA ALA A 151 10.86 10.17 -0.78
C ALA A 151 10.48 10.59 -2.21
N ARG A 152 10.19 9.61 -3.08
CA ARG A 152 9.82 9.88 -4.48
C ARG A 152 8.46 10.56 -4.63
N LEU A 153 7.49 10.25 -3.77
CA LEU A 153 6.23 11.00 -3.70
C LEU A 153 6.51 12.47 -3.37
N THR A 154 7.34 12.71 -2.34
CA THR A 154 7.72 14.06 -1.92
C THR A 154 8.44 14.83 -3.03
N ASP A 155 9.41 14.18 -3.71
CA ASP A 155 10.15 14.77 -4.83
C ASP A 155 9.24 15.11 -6.02
N ALA A 156 8.17 14.34 -6.23
CA ALA A 156 7.15 14.58 -7.26
C ALA A 156 6.10 15.64 -6.83
N GLY A 157 6.25 16.25 -5.66
CA GLY A 157 5.33 17.26 -5.13
C GLY A 157 4.04 16.69 -4.52
N VAL A 158 3.98 15.38 -4.24
CA VAL A 158 2.85 14.74 -3.56
C VAL A 158 3.10 14.75 -2.04
N PRO A 159 2.22 15.36 -1.23
CA PRO A 159 2.38 15.34 0.22
C PRO A 159 2.39 13.91 0.76
N CYS A 160 3.44 13.55 1.50
CA CYS A 160 3.59 12.22 2.06
C CYS A 160 4.08 12.31 3.51
N THR A 161 3.32 11.70 4.43
CA THR A 161 3.77 11.47 5.81
C THR A 161 4.35 10.07 5.91
N LEU A 162 5.62 9.97 6.31
CA LEU A 162 6.29 8.69 6.57
C LEU A 162 6.42 8.47 8.08
N GLU A 163 5.89 7.36 8.58
CA GLU A 163 5.99 6.93 9.97
C GLU A 163 6.83 5.66 10.09
N VAL A 164 8.06 5.82 10.55
CA VAL A 164 8.98 4.70 10.78
C VAL A 164 8.94 4.31 12.25
N VAL A 165 8.55 3.06 12.53
CA VAL A 165 8.35 2.54 13.89
C VAL A 165 9.58 1.73 14.34
N PRO A 166 10.38 2.21 15.31
CA PRO A 166 11.56 1.50 15.79
C PRO A 166 11.22 0.14 16.41
N GLY A 167 11.98 -0.90 16.05
CA GLY A 167 11.80 -2.27 16.54
C GLY A 167 10.61 -3.04 15.98
N ALA A 168 9.63 -2.37 15.36
CA ALA A 168 8.45 -3.03 14.79
C ALA A 168 8.79 -3.89 13.57
N TYR A 169 8.14 -5.05 13.48
CA TYR A 169 8.26 -6.01 12.39
C TYR A 169 6.98 -6.01 11.53
N HIS A 170 7.00 -6.70 10.39
CA HIS A 170 5.86 -6.74 9.47
C HIS A 170 4.56 -7.23 10.14
N GLY A 171 3.48 -6.48 10.07
CA GLY A 171 2.18 -6.87 10.63
C GLY A 171 2.07 -6.80 12.17
N PHE A 172 3.03 -6.16 12.86
CA PHE A 172 3.05 -6.08 14.32
C PHE A 172 1.77 -5.52 14.96
N ASP A 173 1.10 -4.58 14.29
CA ASP A 173 -0.11 -3.93 14.80
C ASP A 173 -1.34 -4.85 14.75
N ALA A 174 -1.34 -5.83 13.84
CA ALA A 174 -2.38 -6.84 13.73
C ALA A 174 -2.18 -8.00 14.72
N THR A 175 -0.93 -8.37 15.02
CA THR A 175 -0.59 -9.47 15.95
C THR A 175 -0.51 -9.02 17.39
N GLU A 176 0.07 -7.86 17.67
CA GLU A 176 0.32 -7.32 19.01
C GLU A 176 -0.62 -6.16 19.33
N ARG A 177 -1.93 -6.32 19.09
CA ARG A 177 -2.93 -5.22 19.14
C ARG A 177 -2.94 -4.44 20.46
N SER A 178 -2.63 -5.11 21.56
CA SER A 178 -2.62 -4.52 22.91
C SER A 178 -1.29 -3.87 23.29
N ALA A 179 -0.24 -4.01 22.48
CA ALA A 179 1.02 -3.31 22.72
C ALA A 179 0.84 -1.80 22.54
N ALA A 180 1.55 -1.00 23.35
CA ALA A 180 1.47 0.46 23.27
C ALA A 180 1.84 0.97 21.86
N VAL A 181 2.93 0.44 21.30
CA VAL A 181 3.40 0.79 19.95
C VAL A 181 2.36 0.51 18.87
N SER A 182 1.62 -0.61 18.95
CA SER A 182 0.56 -0.95 18.00
C SER A 182 -0.64 -0.02 18.11
N ARG A 183 -1.02 0.38 19.33
CA ARG A 183 -2.10 1.35 19.55
C ARG A 183 -1.73 2.75 19.06
N ASP A 184 -0.48 3.16 19.25
CA ASP A 184 0.00 4.46 18.81
C ASP A 184 0.07 4.52 17.29
N PHE A 185 0.61 3.48 16.64
CA PHE A 185 0.62 3.34 15.19
C PHE A 185 -0.81 3.36 14.60
N ARG A 186 -1.75 2.62 15.22
CA ARG A 186 -3.16 2.66 14.81
C ARG A 186 -3.80 4.03 15.01
N ARG A 187 -3.43 4.77 16.07
CA ARG A 187 -3.91 6.13 16.29
C ARG A 187 -3.42 7.07 15.20
N ALA A 188 -2.16 6.94 14.78
CA ALA A 188 -1.61 7.75 13.71
C ALA A 188 -2.30 7.46 12.36
N GLN A 189 -2.54 6.19 12.03
CA GLN A 189 -3.34 5.81 10.84
C GLN A 189 -4.72 6.50 10.84
N LEU A 190 -5.44 6.43 11.97
CA LEU A 190 -6.78 7.01 12.10
C LEU A 190 -6.74 8.54 12.05
N SER A 191 -5.75 9.17 12.68
CA SER A 191 -5.58 10.62 12.65
C SER A 191 -5.29 11.14 11.25
N ALA A 192 -4.44 10.44 10.49
CA ALA A 192 -4.11 10.80 9.11
C ALA A 192 -5.34 10.66 8.20
N LEU A 193 -6.09 9.56 8.34
CA LEU A 193 -7.32 9.34 7.58
C LEU A 193 -8.41 10.37 7.92
N ASP A 194 -8.61 10.66 9.21
CA ASP A 194 -9.59 11.66 9.67
C ASP A 194 -9.25 13.05 9.12
N THR A 195 -7.99 13.45 9.20
CA THR A 195 -7.50 14.72 8.63
C THR A 195 -7.78 14.81 7.13
N ALA A 196 -7.53 13.73 6.40
CA ALA A 196 -7.73 13.71 4.96
C ALA A 196 -9.21 13.73 4.53
N LEU A 197 -10.09 13.12 5.33
CA LEU A 197 -11.52 13.05 5.04
C LEU A 197 -12.31 14.26 5.57
N ASN A 198 -11.89 14.84 6.69
CA ASN A 198 -12.67 15.86 7.40
C ASN A 198 -11.94 17.21 7.53
N GLY A 199 -10.68 17.31 7.09
CA GLY A 199 -9.83 18.48 7.29
C GLY A 199 -9.10 18.43 8.64
N ALA A 200 -8.12 19.33 8.83
CA ALA A 200 -7.48 19.50 10.13
C ALA A 200 -8.48 20.15 11.11
N ALA A 201 -8.67 19.52 12.28
CA ALA A 201 -9.48 20.05 13.37
C ALA A 201 -8.86 21.30 14.00
#